data_AF-A0A5S9MJ53-F1
#
_entry.id   AF-A0A5S9MJ53-F1
#
_cell.length_a   1.000
_cell.length_b   1.000
_cell.length_c   1.000
_cell.angle_alpha   90.00
_cell.angle_beta   90.00
_cell.angle_gamma   90.00
#
_symmetry.space_group_name_H-M   'P 1'
#
loop_
_entity.id
_entity.type
_entity.pdbx_description
1 polymer ?
#
loop_
_entity_poly.entity_id
_entity_poly.type
_entity_poly.pdbx_seq_one_letter_code
_entity_poly.pdbx_strand_id
1 'polypeptide(L)'
;MIFFSFEHKESARGKFGIPADDLQITLSYPDAPSLTDLACYVIEKNQSLVQEEPNTVIYQSYLVHFPLATDIRLHDKIVWNGVSLKLQQPKKKKIITSK
;
A
#
# COMPACT_ATOMS: atom_id res chain seq x y z
N MET A 1 -8.85 -9.51 3.29
CA MET A 1 -8.10 -8.28 2.87
C MET A 1 -7.56 -8.50 1.47
N ILE A 2 -7.62 -7.50 0.58
CA ILE A 2 -7.09 -7.60 -0.79
C ILE A 2 -5.80 -6.80 -0.91
N PHE A 3 -4.81 -7.33 -1.60
CA PHE A 3 -3.46 -6.77 -1.73
C PHE A 3 -3.04 -6.62 -3.18
N PHE A 4 -2.33 -5.54 -3.45
CA PHE A 4 -1.70 -5.25 -4.74
C PHE A 4 -0.26 -4.86 -4.48
N SER A 5 0.66 -5.67 -4.97
CA SER A 5 2.08 -5.33 -4.97
C SER A 5 2.45 -4.56 -6.22
N PHE A 6 3.51 -3.75 -6.14
CA PHE A 6 4.04 -3.09 -7.32
C PHE A 6 4.58 -4.10 -8.32
N GLU A 7 4.27 -3.88 -9.59
CA GLU A 7 4.89 -4.59 -10.70
C GLU A 7 5.67 -3.63 -11.58
N HIS A 8 6.76 -4.16 -12.14
CA HIS A 8 7.58 -3.47 -13.11
C HIS A 8 6.85 -3.50 -14.46
N LYS A 9 6.45 -2.34 -14.97
CA LYS A 9 6.06 -2.22 -16.37
C LYS A 9 7.25 -1.70 -17.15
N GLU A 10 7.56 -2.35 -18.27
CA GLU A 10 8.49 -1.80 -19.25
C GLU A 10 8.05 -0.38 -19.59
N SER A 11 8.97 0.58 -19.40
CA SER A 11 8.63 1.98 -19.56
C SER A 11 8.35 2.27 -21.02
N ALA A 12 7.10 2.61 -21.32
CA ALA A 12 6.72 3.08 -22.63
C ALA A 12 7.58 4.31 -22.99
N ARG A 13 8.11 4.30 -24.22
CA ARG A 13 8.95 5.37 -24.79
C ARG A 13 8.37 6.73 -24.42
N GLY A 14 9.14 7.58 -23.74
CA GLY A 14 8.67 8.87 -23.25
C GLY A 14 8.19 9.79 -24.39
N LYS A 15 7.43 10.84 -24.05
CA LYS A 15 6.79 11.78 -24.99
C LYS A 15 7.73 12.46 -26.01
N PHE A 16 9.05 12.34 -25.85
CA PHE A 16 10.07 12.94 -26.71
C PHE A 16 11.08 11.93 -27.29
N GLY A 17 10.74 10.63 -27.34
CA GLY A 17 11.60 9.61 -27.96
C GLY A 17 12.85 9.21 -27.16
N ILE A 18 13.01 9.75 -25.95
CA ILE A 18 14.07 9.36 -25.01
C ILE A 18 13.77 7.94 -24.51
N PRO A 19 14.71 6.99 -24.66
CA PRO A 19 14.56 5.66 -24.08
C PRO A 19 14.57 5.80 -22.55
N ALA A 20 13.46 5.44 -21.92
CA ALA A 20 13.29 5.47 -20.46
C ALA A 20 13.88 4.23 -19.76
N ASP A 21 14.54 3.37 -20.54
CA ASP A 21 14.79 1.96 -20.28
C ASP A 21 15.68 1.69 -19.05
N ASP A 22 16.60 2.59 -18.73
CA ASP A 22 17.68 2.27 -17.78
C ASP A 22 17.52 2.92 -16.39
N LEU A 23 16.78 4.04 -16.28
CA LEU A 23 16.73 4.84 -15.03
C LEU A 23 15.33 5.27 -14.59
N GLN A 24 14.31 5.16 -15.44
CA GLN A 24 12.94 5.58 -15.11
C GLN A 24 11.98 4.41 -15.27
N ILE A 25 11.99 3.54 -14.27
CA ILE A 25 11.04 2.44 -14.14
C ILE A 25 9.66 3.00 -13.82
N THR A 26 8.65 2.62 -14.62
CA THR A 26 7.26 2.94 -14.31
C THR A 26 6.71 1.91 -13.32
N LEU A 27 6.65 2.29 -12.05
CA LEU A 27 6.02 1.48 -11.01
C LEU A 27 4.51 1.69 -11.04
N SER A 28 3.75 0.63 -11.24
CA SER A 28 2.28 0.65 -11.20
C SER A 28 1.76 -0.58 -10.47
N TYR A 29 0.57 -0.46 -9.87
CA TYR A 29 -0.13 -1.64 -9.36
C TYR A 29 -0.82 -2.35 -10.54
N PRO A 30 -0.81 -3.69 -10.57
CA PRO A 30 -1.63 -4.45 -11.50
C PRO A 30 -3.12 -4.21 -11.28
N ASP A 31 -3.91 -4.53 -12.30
CA ASP A 31 -5.37 -4.53 -12.21
C ASP A 31 -5.88 -5.72 -11.37
N ALA A 32 -5.16 -6.85 -11.44
CA ALA A 32 -5.43 -8.03 -10.64
C ALA A 32 -4.72 -7.96 -9.26
N PRO A 33 -5.39 -8.36 -8.18
CA PRO A 33 -4.78 -8.41 -6.86
C PRO A 33 -3.74 -9.53 -6.74
N SER A 34 -2.63 -9.24 -6.07
CA SER A 34 -1.55 -10.19 -5.81
C SER A 34 -1.93 -11.22 -4.74
N LEU A 35 -2.65 -10.79 -3.70
CA LEU A 35 -3.19 -11.67 -2.66
C LEU A 35 -4.64 -11.27 -2.36
N THR A 36 -5.50 -12.27 -2.21
CA THR A 36 -6.93 -12.09 -1.91
C THR A 36 -7.28 -12.83 -0.64
N ASP A 37 -8.26 -12.31 0.11
CA ASP A 37 -8.80 -12.90 1.34
C ASP A 37 -7.77 -13.20 2.44
N LEU A 38 -6.72 -12.38 2.55
CA LEU A 38 -5.73 -12.56 3.59
C LEU A 38 -6.32 -12.27 4.98
N ALA A 39 -6.15 -13.20 5.91
CA ALA A 39 -6.44 -13.02 7.32
C ALA A 39 -5.45 -12.01 7.93
N CYS A 40 -5.96 -10.91 8.45
CA CYS A 40 -5.17 -9.86 9.08
C CYS A 40 -5.91 -9.29 10.28
N TYR A 41 -5.16 -8.78 11.26
CA TYR A 41 -5.74 -8.12 12.42
C TYR A 41 -5.48 -6.61 12.32
N VAL A 42 -6.55 -5.82 12.21
CA VAL A 42 -6.49 -4.37 12.02
C VAL A 42 -6.82 -3.68 13.33
N ILE A 43 -5.96 -2.75 13.74
CA ILE A 43 -6.16 -1.89 14.92
C ILE A 43 -6.23 -0.44 14.43
N GLU A 44 -7.35 0.24 14.67
CA GLU A 44 -7.43 1.68 14.42
C GLU A 44 -6.56 2.43 15.43
N LYS A 45 -5.65 3.27 14.94
CA LYS A 45 -4.74 4.04 15.80
C LYS A 45 -5.20 5.46 16.03
N ASN A 46 -5.55 6.16 14.96
CA ASN A 46 -5.88 7.57 15.05
C ASN A 46 -6.73 8.00 13.85
N GLN A 47 -7.63 8.94 14.11
CA GLN A 47 -8.39 9.65 13.09
C GLN A 47 -8.10 11.15 13.29
N SER A 48 -7.46 11.78 12.32
CA SER A 48 -7.13 13.20 12.35
C SER A 48 -7.93 13.91 11.28
N LEU A 49 -8.79 14.83 11.67
CA LEU A 49 -9.53 15.68 10.74
C LEU A 49 -8.75 16.98 10.56
N VAL A 50 -8.23 17.18 9.36
CA VAL A 50 -7.52 18.41 8.98
C VAL A 50 -8.46 19.18 8.06
N GLN A 51 -9.01 20.28 8.57
CA GLN A 51 -9.86 21.17 7.80
C GLN A 51 -8.97 22.30 7.24
N GLU A 52 -8.58 22.17 5.97
CA GLU A 52 -7.94 23.24 5.21
C GLU A 52 -8.97 23.77 4.23
N GLU A 53 -9.32 25.04 4.25
CA GLU A 53 -10.28 25.55 3.25
C GLU A 53 -9.67 25.45 1.84
N PRO A 54 -10.35 24.84 0.85
CA PRO A 54 -11.75 24.38 0.84
C PRO A 54 -11.97 22.87 1.13
N ASN A 55 -10.92 22.07 1.35
CA ASN A 55 -10.98 20.61 1.47
C ASN A 55 -10.75 20.13 2.91
N THR A 56 -11.76 19.45 3.48
CA THR A 56 -11.56 18.70 4.72
C THR A 56 -10.96 17.33 4.40
N VAL A 57 -9.75 17.06 4.90
CA VAL A 57 -9.06 15.78 4.73
C VAL A 57 -9.10 15.01 6.04
N ILE A 58 -9.62 13.78 5.98
CA ILE A 58 -9.65 12.86 7.12
C ILE A 58 -8.48 11.89 6.96
N TYR A 59 -7.48 12.01 7.83
CA TYR A 59 -6.36 11.08 7.91
C TYR A 59 -6.69 9.97 8.90
N GLN A 60 -6.94 8.76 8.40
CA GLN A 60 -7.12 7.58 9.22
C GLN A 60 -5.85 6.73 9.19
N SER A 61 -5.33 6.41 10.37
CA SER A 61 -4.15 5.57 10.53
C SER A 61 -4.53 4.23 11.17
N TYR A 62 -4.16 3.15 10.50
CA TYR A 62 -4.39 1.78 10.96
C TYR A 62 -3.06 1.07 11.19
N LEU A 63 -2.97 0.28 12.26
CA LEU A 63 -1.91 -0.69 12.45
C LEU A 63 -2.45 -2.06 12.04
N VAL A 64 -1.87 -2.64 11.00
CA VAL A 64 -2.27 -3.96 10.50
C VAL A 64 -1.21 -4.99 10.88
N HIS A 65 -1.68 -6.11 11.44
CA HIS A 65 -0.87 -7.28 11.73
C HIS A 65 -1.13 -8.36 10.69
N PHE A 66 -0.03 -8.87 10.13
CA PHE A 66 -0.04 -9.90 9.11
C PHE A 66 0.58 -11.19 9.64
N PRO A 67 0.13 -12.36 9.14
CA PRO A 67 0.82 -13.62 9.37
C PRO A 67 2.27 -13.53 8.88
N LEU A 68 3.20 -14.11 9.64
CA LEU A 68 4.64 -14.09 9.35
C LEU A 68 5.00 -14.69 7.97
N ALA A 69 4.20 -15.64 7.49
CA ALA A 69 4.41 -16.30 6.20
C ALA A 69 3.96 -15.45 4.99
N THR A 70 3.37 -14.27 5.21
CA THR A 70 2.85 -13.44 4.12
C THR A 70 3.97 -12.58 3.52
N ASP A 71 4.13 -12.61 2.19
CA ASP A 71 5.01 -11.68 1.49
C ASP A 71 4.34 -10.30 1.44
N ILE A 72 4.75 -9.41 2.36
CA ILE A 72 4.25 -8.04 2.46
C ILE A 72 5.41 -7.08 2.20
N ARG A 73 5.23 -6.17 1.24
CA ARG A 73 6.27 -5.20 0.88
C ARG A 73 5.86 -3.78 1.27
N LEU A 74 6.87 -2.94 1.45
CA LEU A 74 6.65 -1.52 1.67
C LEU A 74 5.98 -0.93 0.42
N HIS A 75 5.02 -0.01 0.64
CA HIS A 75 4.24 0.62 -0.41
C HIS A 75 3.22 -0.27 -1.11
N ASP A 76 3.00 -1.51 -0.67
CA ASP A 76 1.87 -2.29 -1.17
C ASP A 76 0.55 -1.58 -0.90
N LYS A 77 -0.37 -1.70 -1.86
CA LYS A 77 -1.74 -1.19 -1.74
C LYS A 77 -2.61 -2.28 -1.14
N ILE A 78 -3.38 -1.93 -0.13
CA ILE A 78 -4.39 -2.79 0.48
C ILE A 78 -5.77 -2.22 0.21
N VAL A 79 -6.74 -3.10 0.00
CA VAL A 79 -8.16 -2.75 -0.05
C VAL A 79 -8.87 -3.49 1.08
N TRP A 80 -9.43 -2.71 1.99
CA TRP A 80 -10.16 -3.18 3.17
C TRP A 80 -11.52 -2.50 3.25
N ASN A 81 -12.61 -3.27 3.26
CA ASN A 81 -13.98 -2.73 3.28
C ASN A 81 -14.24 -1.64 2.21
N GLY A 82 -13.66 -1.80 1.02
CA GLY A 82 -13.75 -0.82 -0.07
C GLY A 82 -12.82 0.39 0.05
N VAL A 83 -12.11 0.56 1.17
CA VAL A 83 -11.13 1.62 1.38
C VAL A 83 -9.76 1.18 0.88
N SER A 84 -9.15 1.98 -0.01
CA SER A 84 -7.78 1.77 -0.46
C SER A 84 -6.79 2.46 0.49
N LEU A 85 -5.87 1.71 1.06
CA LEU A 85 -4.79 2.22 1.91
C LEU A 85 -3.44 1.81 1.34
N LYS A 86 -2.41 2.62 1.61
CA LYS A 86 -1.02 2.30 1.24
C LYS A 86 -0.25 1.91 2.48
N LEU A 87 0.46 0.79 2.44
CA LEU A 87 1.28 0.35 3.56
C LEU A 87 2.50 1.26 3.73
N GLN A 88 2.70 1.69 4.96
CA GLN A 88 3.83 2.50 5.39
C GLN A 88 4.63 1.76 6.46
N GLN A 89 5.92 2.06 6.56
CA GLN A 89 6.78 1.44 7.57
C GLN A 89 6.30 1.86 8.96
N PRO A 90 6.02 0.90 9.86
CA PRO A 90 5.67 1.25 11.23
C PRO A 90 6.89 1.83 11.96
N LYS A 91 6.67 2.82 12.83
CA LYS A 91 7.74 3.42 13.67
C LYS A 91 8.48 2.39 14.55
N LYS A 92 7.82 1.28 14.89
CA LYS A 92 8.40 0.16 15.65
C LYS A 92 7.92 -1.16 15.04
N LYS A 93 8.85 -2.08 14.75
CA LYS A 93 8.51 -3.46 14.36
C LYS A 93 8.22 -4.27 15.62
N LYS A 94 7.01 -4.82 15.72
CA LYS A 94 6.62 -5.72 16.82
C LYS A 94 6.12 -7.02 16.19
N ILE A 95 6.75 -8.13 16.54
CA ILE A 95 6.28 -9.48 16.20
C ILE A 95 5.40 -9.92 17.36
N ILE A 96 4.16 -10.29 17.07
CA ILE A 96 3.25 -10.86 18.07
C ILE A 96 3.26 -12.36 17.86
N THR A 97 3.75 -13.10 18.83
CA THR A 97 3.66 -14.56 18.85
C THR A 97 2.43 -14.93 19.66
N SER A 98 1.38 -15.45 19.02
CA SER A 98 0.29 -16.11 19.74
C SER A 98 0.85 -17.37 20.39
N LYS A 99 0.69 -17.51 21.71
CA LYS A 99 1.04 -18.72 22.48
C LYS A 99 -0.04 -19.78 22.33
#